data_AF-A0A6I7NHV7-F1
#
_entry.id   AF-A0A6I7NHV7-F1
#
_cell.length_a   1.000
_cell.length_b   1.000
_cell.length_c   1.000
_cell.angle_alpha   90.00
_cell.angle_beta   90.00
_cell.angle_gamma   90.00
#
_symmetry.space_group_name_H-M   'P 1'
#
loop_
_entity.id
_entity.type
_entity.pdbx_description
1 polymer ?
#
loop_
_entity_poly.entity_id
_entity_poly.type
_entity_poly.pdbx_seq_one_letter_code
_entity_poly.pdbx_strand_id
1 'polypeptide(L)'
;MTKKMHAWQLAALPLAIGLASFSGTANAVDFRIGDVRGQFDSQLSVGMSVSTTSADKRFIHFGTDRNGSDQGGQAVARTSDDGRLNYDRGDIFSKVFRGTHDLELSYNNSGAFFRGKYWYDFEQKDGSQRFYDIDDSSRAPLQKASGAYLLDAFV
;
A
#
# COMPACT_ATOMS: atom_id res chain seq x y z
N MET A 1 -30.75 19.43 -24.93
CA MET A 1 -29.30 19.44 -24.69
C MET A 1 -28.96 18.23 -23.81
N THR A 2 -28.65 17.08 -24.42
CA THR A 2 -28.45 15.81 -23.72
C THR A 2 -27.01 15.70 -23.23
N LYS A 3 -26.82 15.74 -21.91
CA LYS A 3 -25.50 15.65 -21.26
C LYS A 3 -24.99 14.21 -21.44
N LYS A 4 -23.97 14.01 -22.27
CA LYS A 4 -23.28 12.72 -22.39
C LYS A 4 -22.61 12.42 -21.05
N MET A 5 -23.18 11.50 -20.26
CA MET A 5 -22.53 11.00 -19.05
C MET A 5 -21.30 10.19 -19.48
N HIS A 6 -20.12 10.60 -19.04
CA HIS A 6 -18.86 9.91 -19.33
C HIS A 6 -18.93 8.49 -18.74
N ALA A 7 -18.87 7.47 -19.59
CA ALA A 7 -18.93 6.05 -19.20
C ALA A 7 -17.90 5.66 -18.12
N TRP A 8 -16.82 6.44 -17.99
CA TRP A 8 -15.83 6.28 -16.91
C TRP A 8 -16.37 6.50 -15.50
N GLN A 9 -17.39 7.37 -15.32
CA GLN A 9 -18.01 7.57 -14.01
C GLN A 9 -18.90 6.38 -13.60
N LEU A 10 -19.39 5.60 -14.56
CA LEU A 10 -20.22 4.41 -14.33
C LEU A 10 -19.38 3.14 -14.15
N ALA A 11 -18.14 3.10 -14.67
CA ALA A 11 -17.20 1.99 -14.46
C ALA A 11 -16.48 2.05 -13.10
N ALA A 12 -16.39 3.23 -12.49
CA ALA A 12 -15.72 3.42 -11.20
C ALA A 12 -16.45 2.75 -10.02
N LEU A 13 -17.79 2.72 -10.03
CA LEU A 13 -18.58 2.09 -8.96
C LEU A 13 -18.45 0.56 -8.92
N PRO A 14 -18.63 -0.17 -10.04
CA PRO A 14 -18.44 -1.62 -10.07
C PRO A 14 -17.01 -2.05 -9.69
N LEU A 15 -16.01 -1.27 -10.09
CA LEU A 15 -14.61 -1.54 -9.72
C LEU A 15 -14.37 -1.31 -8.21
N ALA A 16 -14.93 -0.25 -7.64
CA ALA A 16 -14.82 0.03 -6.21
C ALA A 16 -15.52 -1.04 -5.35
N ILE A 17 -16.69 -1.52 -5.78
CA ILE A 17 -17.43 -2.60 -5.10
C ILE A 17 -16.68 -3.95 -5.26
N GLY A 18 -16.10 -4.21 -6.43
CA GLY A 18 -15.28 -5.41 -6.67
C GLY A 18 -14.01 -5.46 -5.81
N LEU A 19 -13.30 -4.33 -5.66
CA LEU A 19 -12.10 -4.22 -4.82
C LEU A 19 -12.41 -4.30 -3.32
N ALA A 20 -13.54 -3.76 -2.87
CA ALA A 20 -13.98 -3.88 -1.49
C ALA A 20 -14.36 -5.33 -1.09
N SER A 21 -14.61 -6.20 -2.08
CA SER A 21 -15.07 -7.58 -1.87
C SER A 21 -13.95 -8.63 -2.03
N PHE A 22 -12.72 -8.23 -2.40
CA PHE A 22 -11.60 -9.17 -2.56
C PHE A 22 -10.83 -9.33 -1.24
N SER A 23 -11.41 -10.09 -0.30
CA SER A 23 -10.64 -10.62 0.83
C SER A 23 -9.63 -11.62 0.28
N GLY A 24 -8.33 -11.38 0.50
CA GLY A 24 -7.24 -12.19 -0.03
C GLY A 24 -7.43 -13.70 0.12
N THR A 25 -6.94 -14.49 -0.84
CA THR A 25 -6.96 -15.95 -0.74
C THR A 25 -5.98 -16.38 0.34
N ALA A 26 -6.48 -16.99 1.41
CA ALA A 26 -5.68 -17.74 2.36
C ALA A 26 -5.65 -19.20 1.91
N ASN A 27 -4.46 -19.74 1.64
CA ASN A 27 -4.26 -21.15 1.31
C ASN A 27 -3.32 -21.76 2.36
N ALA A 28 -3.75 -22.87 2.95
CA ALA A 28 -3.00 -23.65 3.92
C ALA A 28 -2.68 -25.02 3.32
N VAL A 29 -1.43 -25.47 3.46
CA VAL A 29 -1.01 -26.81 3.03
C VAL A 29 -0.36 -27.53 4.20
N ASP A 30 -1.00 -28.59 4.65
CA ASP A 30 -0.45 -29.51 5.62
C ASP A 30 0.30 -30.65 4.92
N PHE A 31 1.51 -30.95 5.37
CA PHE A 31 2.30 -32.05 4.84
C PHE A 31 2.96 -32.86 5.95
N ARG A 32 3.23 -34.13 5.65
CA ARG A 32 3.91 -35.06 6.54
C ARG A 32 5.04 -35.75 5.79
N ILE A 33 6.26 -35.60 6.29
CA ILE A 33 7.46 -36.24 5.74
C ILE A 33 8.08 -37.06 6.87
N GLY A 34 7.81 -38.37 6.86
CA GLY A 34 8.16 -39.25 7.99
C GLY A 34 7.48 -38.80 9.28
N ASP A 35 8.28 -38.46 10.28
CA ASP A 35 7.83 -38.00 11.60
C ASP A 35 7.68 -36.47 11.68
N VAL A 36 8.13 -35.74 10.66
CA VAL A 36 7.98 -34.28 10.60
C VAL A 36 6.58 -33.95 10.09
N ARG A 37 5.84 -33.14 10.85
CA ARG A 37 4.60 -32.50 10.43
C ARG A 37 4.92 -31.05 10.07
N GLY A 38 4.44 -30.58 8.93
CA GLY A 38 4.60 -29.21 8.50
C GLY A 38 3.26 -28.61 8.11
N GLN A 39 3.08 -27.33 8.45
CA GLN A 39 1.96 -26.51 8.01
C GLN A 39 2.54 -25.28 7.31
N PHE A 40 2.09 -25.04 6.08
CA PHE A 40 2.47 -23.87 5.31
C PHE A 40 1.23 -23.03 4.97
N ASP A 41 1.14 -21.87 5.60
CA ASP A 41 0.05 -20.92 5.40
C ASP A 41 0.51 -19.77 4.51
N SER A 42 -0.32 -19.41 3.54
CA SER A 42 -0.05 -18.33 2.59
C SER A 42 -1.24 -17.40 2.52
N GLN A 43 -0.97 -16.11 2.67
CA GLN A 43 -1.95 -15.05 2.49
C GLN A 43 -1.46 -14.05 1.46
N LEU A 44 -2.22 -13.90 0.38
CA LEU A 44 -1.94 -12.94 -0.69
C LEU A 44 -3.04 -11.88 -0.75
N SER A 45 -2.66 -10.61 -0.94
CA SER A 45 -3.59 -9.48 -1.02
C SER A 45 -3.15 -8.48 -2.09
N VAL A 46 -4.12 -7.92 -2.79
CA VAL A 46 -3.97 -6.73 -3.65
C VAL A 46 -4.89 -5.65 -3.09
N GLY A 47 -4.41 -4.42 -3.00
CA GLY A 47 -5.18 -3.29 -2.49
C GLY A 47 -4.93 -2.02 -3.30
N MET A 48 -5.91 -1.13 -3.33
CA MET A 48 -5.82 0.17 -3.97
C MET A 48 -6.42 1.23 -3.06
N SER A 49 -5.75 2.37 -2.91
CA SER A 49 -6.23 3.50 -2.11
C SER A 49 -6.40 4.75 -2.97
N VAL A 50 -7.57 5.38 -2.83
CA VAL A 50 -7.98 6.53 -3.65
C VAL A 50 -8.20 7.74 -2.76
N SER A 51 -7.67 8.89 -3.18
CA SER A 51 -7.82 10.17 -2.51
C SER A 51 -9.24 10.71 -2.67
N THR A 52 -9.88 11.11 -1.57
CA THR A 52 -11.30 11.54 -1.54
C THR A 52 -11.49 13.05 -1.59
N THR A 53 -10.42 13.81 -1.38
CA THR A 53 -10.44 15.29 -1.38
C THR A 53 -9.28 15.84 -2.20
N SER A 54 -9.19 17.14 -2.36
CA SER A 54 -7.99 17.83 -2.86
C SER A 54 -7.31 18.57 -1.70
N ALA A 55 -6.08 19.01 -1.90
CA ALA A 55 -5.35 19.83 -0.93
C ALA A 55 -6.13 21.11 -0.57
N ASP A 56 -6.21 21.43 0.72
CA ASP A 56 -6.81 22.66 1.21
C ASP A 56 -5.70 23.67 1.56
N LYS A 57 -5.73 24.83 0.90
CA LYS A 57 -4.74 25.90 1.07
C LYS A 57 -4.56 26.34 2.51
N ARG A 58 -5.58 26.19 3.36
CA ARG A 58 -5.52 26.48 4.80
C ARG A 58 -4.49 25.62 5.55
N PHE A 59 -4.14 24.46 5.00
CA PHE A 59 -3.17 23.53 5.59
C PHE A 59 -1.85 23.44 4.82
N ILE A 60 -1.73 24.15 3.69
CA ILE A 60 -0.49 24.28 2.94
C ILE A 60 0.30 25.46 3.51
N HIS A 61 1.60 25.28 3.71
CA HIS A 61 2.44 26.33 4.25
C HIS A 61 2.54 27.54 3.31
N PHE A 62 2.51 28.75 3.89
CA PHE A 62 2.45 30.01 3.13
C PHE A 62 3.63 30.24 2.18
N GLY A 63 4.80 29.67 2.48
CA GLY A 63 6.00 29.76 1.66
C GLY A 63 6.26 28.49 0.83
N THR A 64 5.24 27.68 0.58
CA THR A 64 5.40 26.46 -0.22
C THR A 64 5.26 26.77 -1.70
N ASP A 65 6.38 26.64 -2.40
CA ASP A 65 6.45 26.74 -3.85
C ASP A 65 6.78 25.39 -4.48
N ARG A 66 6.48 25.27 -5.77
CA ARG A 66 6.92 24.16 -6.62
C ARG A 66 7.49 24.75 -7.91
N ASN A 67 8.76 24.51 -8.19
CA ASN A 67 9.47 25.05 -9.37
C ASN A 67 9.26 26.57 -9.53
N GLY A 68 9.34 27.32 -8.42
CA GLY A 68 9.16 28.77 -8.41
C GLY A 68 7.71 29.24 -8.54
N SER A 69 6.72 28.33 -8.58
CA SER A 69 5.29 28.66 -8.56
C SER A 69 4.73 28.50 -7.14
N ASP A 70 4.26 29.60 -6.56
CA ASP A 70 3.58 29.60 -5.27
C ASP A 70 2.32 28.72 -5.28
N GLN A 71 2.16 27.87 -4.26
CA GLN A 71 0.99 27.00 -4.09
C GLN A 71 -0.17 27.72 -3.35
N GLY A 72 0.07 28.93 -2.85
CA GLY A 72 -0.94 29.80 -2.23
C GLY A 72 -1.39 29.32 -0.85
N GLY A 73 -0.46 28.76 -0.08
CA GLY A 73 -0.73 28.26 1.26
C GLY A 73 -1.02 29.35 2.30
N GLN A 74 -1.63 28.98 3.41
CA GLN A 74 -1.99 29.87 4.52
C GLN A 74 -1.51 29.35 5.89
N ALA A 75 -0.98 28.12 5.95
CA ALA A 75 -0.48 27.52 7.17
C ALA A 75 0.92 28.05 7.53
N VAL A 76 1.24 28.05 8.83
CA VAL A 76 2.53 28.52 9.34
C VAL A 76 3.64 27.46 9.31
N ALA A 77 3.28 26.17 9.13
CA ALA A 77 4.23 25.07 9.17
C ALA A 77 4.10 24.15 7.95
N ARG A 78 5.23 23.75 7.36
CA ARG A 78 5.28 22.80 6.23
C ARG A 78 4.79 21.40 6.60
N THR A 79 4.86 21.06 7.89
CA THR A 79 4.39 19.78 8.43
C THR A 79 2.87 19.74 8.63
N SER A 80 2.14 20.81 8.32
CA SER A 80 0.68 20.81 8.38
C SER A 80 0.09 19.82 7.37
N ASP A 81 0.21 20.07 6.06
CA ASP A 81 -0.29 19.12 5.04
C ASP A 81 0.33 19.32 3.64
N ASP A 82 1.56 19.84 3.52
CA ASP A 82 2.17 20.11 2.19
C ASP A 82 2.25 18.88 1.28
N GLY A 83 2.48 17.70 1.86
CA GLY A 83 2.51 16.43 1.13
C GLY A 83 1.19 16.13 0.41
N ARG A 84 0.08 16.75 0.82
CA ARG A 84 -1.23 16.60 0.19
C ARG A 84 -1.28 17.10 -1.24
N LEU A 85 -0.41 18.03 -1.61
CA LEU A 85 -0.25 18.54 -2.97
C LEU A 85 0.15 17.45 -3.98
N ASN A 86 0.65 16.30 -3.52
CA ASN A 86 0.88 15.14 -4.38
C ASN A 86 -0.40 14.54 -4.97
N TYR A 87 -1.55 14.73 -4.31
CA TYR A 87 -2.78 14.01 -4.63
C TYR A 87 -3.99 14.96 -4.73
N ASP A 88 -4.95 14.61 -5.56
CA ASP A 88 -6.19 15.34 -5.82
C ASP A 88 -7.33 14.36 -5.63
N ARG A 89 -8.56 14.87 -5.62
CA ARG A 89 -9.71 13.99 -5.50
C ARG A 89 -9.75 13.03 -6.68
N GLY A 90 -9.83 11.74 -6.39
CA GLY A 90 -9.90 10.67 -7.37
C GLY A 90 -8.54 10.06 -7.72
N ASP A 91 -7.43 10.64 -7.27
CA ASP A 91 -6.12 10.05 -7.53
C ASP A 91 -5.91 8.79 -6.72
N ILE A 92 -5.33 7.79 -7.36
CA ILE A 92 -4.84 6.61 -6.68
C ILE A 92 -3.48 6.96 -6.10
N PHE A 93 -3.29 6.78 -4.79
CA PHE A 93 -2.01 7.08 -4.11
C PHE A 93 -1.29 5.82 -3.62
N SER A 94 -1.93 4.65 -3.76
CA SER A 94 -1.35 3.35 -3.41
C SER A 94 -2.02 2.27 -4.24
N LYS A 95 -1.19 1.39 -4.82
CA LYS A 95 -1.58 0.16 -5.52
C LYS A 95 -0.64 -0.93 -5.03
N VAL A 96 -1.02 -1.63 -3.98
CA VAL A 96 -0.13 -2.55 -3.27
C VAL A 96 -0.48 -4.00 -3.51
N PHE A 97 0.52 -4.80 -3.84
CA PHE A 97 0.49 -6.24 -3.70
C PHE A 97 1.29 -6.66 -2.46
N ARG A 98 0.78 -7.62 -1.69
CA ARG A 98 1.45 -8.14 -0.49
C ARG A 98 1.21 -9.64 -0.36
N GLY A 99 2.27 -10.36 0.00
CA GLY A 99 2.21 -11.75 0.42
C GLY A 99 2.84 -11.96 1.79
N THR A 100 2.22 -12.81 2.59
CA THR A 100 2.78 -13.33 3.85
C THR A 100 2.71 -14.84 3.85
N HIS A 101 3.78 -15.47 4.33
CA HIS A 101 3.91 -16.92 4.37
C HIS A 101 4.43 -17.36 5.73
N ASP A 102 3.75 -18.33 6.32
CA ASP A 102 4.10 -18.93 7.60
C ASP A 102 4.42 -20.39 7.37
N LEU A 103 5.57 -20.85 7.88
CA LEU A 103 5.97 -22.24 7.88
C LEU A 103 6.16 -22.69 9.32
N GLU A 104 5.32 -23.62 9.75
CA GLU A 104 5.45 -24.32 11.01
C GLU A 104 5.93 -25.75 10.74
N LEU A 105 6.93 -26.19 11.49
CA LEU A 105 7.44 -27.56 11.47
C LEU A 105 7.41 -28.11 12.89
N SER A 106 6.98 -29.35 13.03
CA SER A 106 6.92 -30.08 14.30
C SER A 106 7.55 -31.47 14.14
N TYR A 107 8.46 -31.83 15.03
CA TYR A 107 9.11 -33.14 15.10
C TYR A 107 9.21 -33.58 16.56
N ASN A 108 8.44 -34.60 16.95
CA ASN A 108 8.35 -35.11 18.32
C ASN A 108 8.10 -34.00 19.36
N ASN A 109 9.12 -33.63 20.14
CA ASN A 109 9.07 -32.60 21.19
C ASN A 109 9.76 -31.28 20.78
N SER A 110 10.07 -31.10 19.50
CA SER A 110 10.73 -29.90 18.96
C SER A 110 9.92 -29.31 17.83
N GLY A 111 9.99 -27.99 17.68
CA GLY A 111 9.32 -27.27 16.60
C GLY A 111 10.25 -26.28 15.92
N ALA A 112 9.81 -25.71 14.81
CA ALA A 112 10.42 -24.53 14.22
C ALA A 112 9.33 -23.71 13.52
N PHE A 113 9.42 -22.40 13.61
CA PHE A 113 8.50 -21.46 12.98
C PHE A 113 9.26 -20.42 12.18
N PHE A 114 8.76 -20.10 10.99
CA PHE A 114 9.27 -19.03 10.14
C PHE A 114 8.12 -18.22 9.55
N ARG A 115 8.21 -16.90 9.58
CA ARG A 115 7.25 -16.00 8.93
C ARG A 115 7.93 -15.00 8.02
N GLY A 116 7.58 -15.03 6.74
CA GLY A 116 8.06 -14.08 5.73
C GLY A 116 6.96 -13.15 5.24
N LYS A 117 7.34 -11.91 4.89
CA LYS A 117 6.47 -10.93 4.22
C LYS A 117 7.17 -10.32 3.03
N TYR A 118 6.47 -10.11 1.93
CA TYR A 118 6.90 -9.22 0.86
C TYR A 118 5.75 -8.33 0.39
N TRP A 119 6.09 -7.17 -0.18
CA TRP A 119 5.12 -6.22 -0.70
C TRP A 119 5.72 -5.33 -1.78
N TYR A 120 4.86 -4.79 -2.62
CA TYR A 120 5.21 -3.85 -3.68
C TYR A 120 4.05 -2.91 -3.95
N ASP A 121 4.25 -1.61 -3.75
CA ASP A 121 3.30 -0.56 -4.09
C ASP A 121 3.71 0.11 -5.41
N PHE A 122 3.00 -0.21 -6.49
CA PHE A 122 3.29 0.29 -7.84
C PHE A 122 3.17 1.81 -7.93
N GLU A 123 2.24 2.42 -7.20
CA GLU A 123 2.01 3.86 -7.28
C GLU A 123 3.12 4.64 -6.56
N GLN A 124 3.66 4.11 -5.47
CA GLN A 124 4.74 4.75 -4.72
C GLN A 124 6.14 4.41 -5.26
N LYS A 125 6.35 3.24 -5.87
CA LYS A 125 7.67 2.84 -6.41
C LYS A 125 7.93 3.34 -7.82
N ASP A 126 6.92 3.27 -8.69
CA ASP A 126 7.07 3.54 -10.12
C ASP A 126 6.32 4.81 -10.57
N GLY A 127 5.42 5.31 -9.73
CA GLY A 127 4.62 6.50 -10.02
C GLY A 127 5.43 7.79 -9.84
N SER A 128 5.07 8.79 -10.67
CA SER A 128 5.47 10.18 -10.44
C SER A 128 4.31 10.93 -9.82
N GLN A 129 4.61 11.76 -8.82
CA GLN A 129 3.60 12.51 -8.09
C GLN A 129 3.60 13.97 -8.49
N ARG A 130 2.49 14.68 -8.22
CA ARG A 130 2.43 16.09 -8.57
C ARG A 130 3.44 16.88 -7.79
N PHE A 131 3.41 16.98 -6.47
CA PHE A 131 4.30 17.92 -5.79
C PHE A 131 5.78 17.50 -5.81
N TYR A 132 6.08 16.27 -5.40
CA TYR A 132 7.41 15.65 -5.49
C TYR A 132 7.30 14.13 -5.51
N ASP A 133 8.20 13.48 -6.25
CA ASP A 133 8.25 12.01 -6.29
C ASP A 133 8.65 11.43 -4.93
N ILE A 134 8.06 10.28 -4.59
CA ILE A 134 8.28 9.64 -3.29
C ILE A 134 9.66 8.98 -3.29
N ASP A 135 10.57 9.52 -2.47
CA ASP A 135 11.80 8.84 -2.09
C ASP A 135 11.62 8.12 -0.74
N ASP A 136 11.91 6.81 -0.74
CA ASP A 136 11.87 5.94 0.43
C ASP A 136 13.25 5.37 0.82
N SER A 137 14.34 5.85 0.19
CA SER A 137 15.71 5.37 0.39
C SER A 137 16.13 5.36 1.86
N SER A 138 15.80 6.44 2.59
CA SER A 138 16.11 6.68 4.00
C SER A 138 15.11 6.10 5.00
N ARG A 139 14.01 5.51 4.53
CA ARG A 139 12.98 4.91 5.42
C ARG A 139 13.44 3.57 5.98
N ALA A 140 12.91 3.21 7.14
CA ALA A 140 13.09 1.88 7.70
C ALA A 140 12.59 0.80 6.70
N PRO A 141 13.23 -0.39 6.63
CA PRO A 141 12.91 -1.40 5.61
C PRO A 141 11.41 -1.74 5.49
N LEU A 142 10.69 -1.87 6.61
CA LEU A 142 9.26 -2.20 6.64
C LEU A 142 8.32 -1.03 6.25
N GLN A 143 8.85 0.19 6.12
CA GLN A 143 8.12 1.42 5.76
C GLN A 143 8.36 1.87 4.32
N LYS A 144 9.20 1.14 3.58
CA LYS A 144 9.43 1.37 2.15
C LYS A 144 8.21 0.94 1.36
N ALA A 145 8.04 1.50 0.16
CA ALA A 145 6.94 1.16 -0.73
C ALA A 145 7.07 -0.26 -1.32
N SER A 146 8.26 -0.86 -1.26
CA SER A 146 8.48 -2.27 -1.59
C SER A 146 9.52 -2.90 -0.67
N GLY A 147 9.40 -4.21 -0.47
CA GLY A 147 10.42 -4.96 0.26
C GLY A 147 10.05 -6.42 0.47
N ALA A 148 11.00 -7.16 1.05
CA ALA A 148 10.80 -8.49 1.61
C ALA A 148 11.50 -8.55 2.96
N TYR A 149 10.90 -9.21 3.94
CA TYR A 149 11.40 -9.26 5.31
C TYR A 149 11.01 -10.57 6.00
N LEU A 150 11.95 -11.14 6.77
CA LEU A 150 11.67 -12.23 7.71
C LEU A 150 11.18 -11.59 9.01
N LEU A 151 9.92 -11.84 9.37
CA LEU A 151 9.29 -11.23 10.53
C LEU A 151 9.67 -11.99 11.81
N ASP A 152 9.46 -13.30 11.82
CA ASP A 152 9.66 -14.15 13.00
C ASP A 152 10.40 -15.43 12.61
N ALA A 153 11.30 -15.90 13.47
CA ALA A 153 11.93 -17.21 13.37
C ALA A 153 12.31 -17.75 14.76
N PHE A 154 11.83 -18.93 15.13
CA PHE A 154 12.13 -19.57 16.42
C PHE A 154 12.04 -21.10 16.36
N VAL A 155 12.58 -21.77 17.39
CA VAL A 155 12.70 -23.24 17.55
C VAL A 155 12.23 -23.64 18.94
#